data_AF-B6SNU3-F1
#
_entry.id   AF-B6SNU3-F1
#
_cell.length_a   1.000
_cell.length_b   1.000
_cell.length_c   1.000
_cell.angle_alpha   90.00
_cell.angle_beta   90.00
_cell.angle_gamma   90.00
#
_symmetry.space_group_name_H-M   'P 1'
#
loop_
_entity.id
_entity.type
_entity.pdbx_description
1 polymer ?
#
loop_
_entity_poly.entity_id
_entity_poly.type
_entity_poly.pdbx_seq_one_letter_code
_entity_poly.pdbx_strand_id
1 'polypeptide(L)'
;MLRSDPVAKGTITSTNPNTVLGGENLGTQFCEVVVNVVLKRDADLPRPYDHMETMGDAYMMPVAWPYKRMKVSKASKSSHVATGNSGIC
;
A
#
# COMPACT_ATOMS: atom_id res chain seq x y z
N MET A 1 -8.33 21.08 -16.09
CA MET A 1 -8.48 20.43 -14.76
C MET A 1 -8.00 19.00 -14.90
N LEU A 2 -6.74 18.70 -14.58
CA LEU A 2 -6.20 17.34 -14.68
C LEU A 2 -6.75 16.52 -13.51
N ARG A 3 -7.86 15.81 -13.69
CA ARG A 3 -8.32 14.84 -12.69
C ARG A 3 -7.25 13.75 -12.61
N SER A 4 -6.67 13.52 -11.45
CA SER A 4 -5.81 12.35 -11.25
C SER A 4 -6.65 11.10 -11.44
N ASP A 5 -6.47 10.45 -12.60
CA ASP A 5 -7.18 9.24 -12.94
C ASP A 5 -6.73 8.09 -12.05
N PRO A 6 -7.66 7.24 -11.58
CA PRO A 6 -7.31 6.09 -10.77
C PRO A 6 -6.50 5.09 -11.61
N VAL A 7 -5.34 4.71 -11.09
CA VAL A 7 -4.41 3.77 -11.76
C VAL A 7 -4.55 2.34 -11.26
N ALA A 8 -5.01 2.15 -10.03
CA ALA A 8 -5.24 0.85 -9.41
C ALA A 8 -6.22 0.94 -8.22
N LYS A 9 -6.65 -0.23 -7.74
CA LYS A 9 -7.28 -0.41 -6.42
C LYS A 9 -6.45 -1.40 -5.61
N GLY A 10 -6.34 -1.16 -4.31
CA GLY A 10 -5.60 -2.02 -3.41
C GLY A 10 -6.05 -1.92 -1.96
N THR A 11 -5.53 -2.82 -1.14
CA THR A 11 -5.78 -2.86 0.30
C THR A 11 -4.55 -2.35 1.02
N ILE A 12 -4.73 -1.38 1.94
CA ILE A 12 -3.65 -0.93 2.82
C ILE A 12 -3.39 -2.04 3.84
N THR A 13 -2.17 -2.59 3.85
CA THR A 13 -1.76 -3.67 4.75
C THR A 13 -0.93 -3.14 5.93
N SER A 14 -0.15 -2.08 5.73
CA SER A 14 0.62 -1.44 6.79
C SER A 14 0.68 0.08 6.63
N THR A 15 0.57 0.80 7.74
CA THR A 15 0.83 2.24 7.86
C THR A 15 2.01 2.55 8.78
N ASN A 16 2.74 1.52 9.23
CA ASN A 16 3.87 1.69 10.14
C ASN A 16 5.08 2.26 9.35
N PRO A 17 5.64 3.41 9.75
CA PRO A 17 6.76 4.02 9.05
C PRO A 17 8.04 3.17 9.04
N ASN A 18 8.15 2.21 9.96
CA ASN A 18 9.29 1.29 10.07
C ASN A 18 9.11 0.00 9.26
N THR A 19 7.96 -0.21 8.61
CA THR A 19 7.81 -1.33 7.67
C THR A 19 8.83 -1.16 6.53
N VAL A 20 9.57 -2.22 6.24
CA VAL A 20 10.59 -2.26 5.19
C VAL A 20 9.98 -2.87 3.95
N LEU A 21 10.04 -2.15 2.83
CA LEU A 21 9.53 -2.59 1.54
C LEU A 21 10.61 -2.33 0.49
N GLY A 22 11.04 -3.38 -0.22
CA GLY A 22 12.15 -3.30 -1.16
C GLY A 22 13.49 -2.92 -0.51
N GLY A 23 13.68 -3.24 0.77
CA GLY A 23 14.90 -2.91 1.51
C GLY A 23 14.94 -1.49 2.11
N GLU A 24 13.91 -0.66 1.89
CA GLU A 24 13.82 0.69 2.45
C GLU A 24 12.58 0.87 3.33
N ASN A 25 12.72 1.61 4.43
CA ASN A 25 11.60 1.96 5.30
C ASN A 25 10.56 2.80 4.54
N LEU A 26 9.27 2.58 4.81
CA LEU A 26 8.18 3.36 4.22
C LEU A 26 8.26 4.85 4.60
N GLY A 27 8.63 5.14 5.84
CA GLY A 27 8.57 6.49 6.39
C GLY A 27 7.13 6.97 6.60
N THR A 28 6.99 8.23 7.03
CA THR A 28 5.68 8.80 7.43
C THR A 28 4.81 9.24 6.25
N GLN A 29 5.34 9.21 5.03
CA GLN A 29 4.69 9.72 3.83
C GLN A 29 4.03 8.62 2.99
N PHE A 30 4.35 7.36 3.25
CA PHE A 30 3.90 6.20 2.49
C PHE A 30 3.21 5.18 3.40
N CYS A 31 2.37 4.35 2.79
CA CYS A 31 1.88 3.12 3.37
C CYS A 31 2.09 1.97 2.39
N GLU A 32 2.06 0.76 2.93
CA GLU A 32 2.08 -0.46 2.14
C GLU A 32 0.67 -0.76 1.64
N VAL A 33 0.56 -0.98 0.33
CA VAL A 33 -0.67 -1.34 -0.35
C VAL A 33 -0.44 -2.57 -1.19
N VAL A 34 -1.27 -3.60 -1.00
CA VAL A 34 -1.33 -4.72 -1.95
C VAL A 34 -2.29 -4.34 -3.07
N VAL A 35 -1.80 -4.35 -4.31
CA VAL A 35 -2.60 -4.01 -5.50
C VAL A 35 -3.47 -5.20 -5.89
N ASN A 36 -4.79 -5.05 -5.75
CA ASN A 36 -5.75 -6.11 -6.07
C ASN A 36 -6.31 -5.99 -7.50
N VAL A 37 -6.33 -4.77 -8.04
CA VAL A 37 -6.86 -4.47 -9.38
C VAL A 37 -6.00 -3.42 -10.06
N VAL A 38 -5.49 -3.71 -11.24
CA VAL A 38 -4.73 -2.77 -12.08
C VAL A 38 -5.67 -2.16 -13.12
N LEU A 39 -5.80 -0.84 -13.13
CA LEU A 39 -6.64 -0.11 -14.10
C LEU A 39 -5.80 0.42 -15.27
N LYS A 40 -4.56 0.82 -15.00
CA LYS A 40 -3.59 1.27 -16.00
C LYS A 40 -2.27 0.53 -15.78
N ARG A 41 -1.95 -0.41 -16.67
CA ARG A 41 -0.75 -1.26 -16.54
C ARG A 41 0.54 -0.47 -16.70
N ASP A 42 0.59 0.42 -17.68
CA ASP A 42 1.76 1.23 -18.01
C ASP A 42 1.93 2.46 -17.08
N ALA A 43 1.36 2.42 -15.88
CA ALA A 43 1.52 3.48 -14.90
C ALA A 43 2.74 3.18 -14.02
N ASP A 44 3.66 4.12 -13.92
CA ASP A 44 4.87 3.95 -13.11
C ASP A 44 4.56 3.92 -11.61
N LEU A 45 5.31 3.09 -10.88
CA LEU A 45 5.27 3.03 -9.43
C LEU A 45 5.95 4.27 -8.81
N PRO A 46 5.39 4.84 -7.74
CA PRO A 46 6.02 5.94 -7.01
C PRO A 46 7.37 5.57 -6.41
N ARG A 47 7.54 4.30 -6.01
CA ARG A 47 8.80 3.74 -5.52
C ARG A 47 8.99 2.34 -6.15
N PRO A 48 9.70 2.25 -7.28
CA PRO A 48 10.09 0.97 -7.87
C PRO A 48 11.06 0.21 -6.96
N TYR A 49 10.98 -1.12 -6.95
CA TYR A 49 11.93 -1.98 -6.26
C TYR A 49 11.94 -3.39 -6.87
N ASP A 50 13.07 -4.09 -6.83
CA ASP A 50 13.21 -5.53 -7.17
C ASP A 50 12.48 -5.94 -8.48
N HIS A 51 12.68 -5.14 -9.54
CA HIS A 51 12.07 -5.28 -10.88
C HIS A 51 10.58 -4.91 -11.01
N MET A 52 9.95 -4.38 -9.96
CA MET A 52 8.61 -3.79 -10.02
C MET A 52 8.73 -2.31 -10.43
N GLU A 53 8.45 -2.00 -11.69
CA GLU A 53 8.51 -0.62 -12.21
C GLU A 53 7.12 -0.07 -12.50
N THR A 54 6.21 -0.93 -12.97
CA THR A 54 4.86 -0.53 -13.40
C THR A 54 3.77 -1.10 -12.49
N MET A 55 2.58 -0.51 -12.58
CA MET A 55 1.38 -1.04 -11.92
C MET A 55 0.99 -2.41 -12.44
N GLY A 56 1.35 -2.76 -13.67
CA GLY A 56 1.20 -4.11 -14.20
C GLY A 56 2.01 -5.13 -13.41
N ASP A 57 3.27 -4.80 -13.13
CA ASP A 57 4.19 -5.65 -12.35
C ASP A 57 3.76 -5.76 -10.89
N ALA A 58 3.16 -4.69 -10.35
CA ALA A 58 2.69 -4.63 -8.98
C ALA A 58 1.43 -5.46 -8.69
N TYR A 59 0.83 -6.14 -9.68
CA TYR A 59 -0.38 -6.93 -9.46
C TYR A 59 -0.16 -8.01 -8.39
N MET A 60 -0.98 -7.98 -7.33
CA MET A 60 -0.90 -8.86 -6.16
C MET A 60 0.39 -8.71 -5.32
N MET A 61 1.15 -7.63 -5.55
CA MET A 61 2.38 -7.34 -4.82
C MET A 61 2.20 -6.14 -3.86
N PRO A 62 2.93 -6.11 -2.73
CA PRO A 62 2.91 -4.97 -1.81
C PRO A 62 3.75 -3.82 -2.38
N VAL A 63 3.18 -2.63 -2.50
CA VAL A 63 3.91 -1.44 -2.96
C VAL A 63 3.80 -0.29 -1.97
N ALA A 64 4.85 0.53 -1.90
CA ALA A 64 4.83 1.77 -1.15
C ALA A 64 4.03 2.83 -1.92
N TRP A 65 2.89 3.26 -1.37
CA TRP A 65 2.03 4.25 -2.01
C TRP A 65 1.87 5.52 -1.16
N PRO A 66 2.01 6.72 -1.75
CA PRO A 66 1.96 7.96 -0.98
C PRO A 66 0.53 8.32 -0.59
N TYR A 67 0.32 8.69 0.68
CA TYR A 67 -1.01 9.07 1.21
C TYR A 67 -1.68 10.18 0.39
N LYS A 68 -0.89 11.15 -0.09
CA LYS A 68 -1.39 12.28 -0.90
C LYS A 68 -2.06 11.84 -2.21
N ARG A 69 -1.75 10.64 -2.72
CA ARG A 69 -2.33 10.09 -3.96
C ARG A 69 -3.41 9.04 -3.68
N MET A 70 -3.79 8.82 -2.43
CA MET A 70 -4.85 7.90 -2.07
C MET A 70 -6.21 8.58 -2.08
N LYS A 71 -7.18 7.93 -2.71
CA LYS A 71 -8.61 8.22 -2.53
C LYS A 71 -9.19 7.10 -1.70
N VAL A 72 -9.16 7.27 -0.37
CA VAL A 72 -9.69 6.27 0.56
C VAL A 72 -11.22 6.34 0.54
N SER A 73 -11.86 5.38 -0.11
CA SER A 73 -13.26 5.07 0.17
C SER A 73 -13.32 4.28 1.47
N LYS A 74 -14.11 4.73 2.46
CA LYS A 74 -14.31 3.99 3.72
C LYS A 74 -14.85 2.59 3.41
N ALA A 75 -13.98 1.60 3.40
CA ALA A 75 -14.32 0.18 3.51
C ALA A 75 -13.67 -0.33 4.80
N SER A 76 -14.45 -1.13 5.53
CA SER A 76 -14.36 -1.42 6.95
C SER A 76 -12.98 -1.74 7.52
N LYS A 77 -12.76 -1.32 8.77
CA LYS A 77 -11.58 -1.59 9.62
C LYS A 77 -11.17 -3.07 9.51
N SER A 78 -9.98 -3.35 8.98
CA SER A 78 -9.29 -4.59 9.34
C SER A 78 -8.81 -4.42 10.77
N SER A 79 -9.58 -4.97 11.71
CA SER A 79 -9.21 -5.05 13.12
C SER A 79 -7.97 -5.92 13.25
N HIS A 80 -6.81 -5.29 13.43
CA HIS A 80 -5.74 -5.95 14.18
C HIS A 80 -6.24 -6.07 15.62
N VAL A 81 -6.89 -7.20 15.92
CA VAL A 81 -7.02 -7.71 17.28
C VAL A 81 -5.60 -7.90 17.78
N ALA A 82 -5.12 -6.94 18.56
CA ALA A 82 -4.02 -7.20 19.48
C ALA A 82 -4.62 -8.06 20.60
N THR A 83 -4.51 -9.38 20.45
CA THR A 83 -4.79 -10.33 21.53
C THR A 83 -3.78 -10.06 22.64
N GLY A 84 -4.16 -9.21 23.60
CA GLY A 84 -3.51 -9.15 24.89
C GLY A 84 -3.89 -10.40 25.67
N ASN A 85 -3.03 -11.40 25.65
CA ASN A 85 -3.09 -12.54 26.57
C ASN A 85 -1.81 -12.54 27.41
N SER A 86 -1.93 -12.12 28.67
CA SER A 86 -1.33 -12.84 29.80
C SER A 86 -1.91 -12.29 31.10
N GLY A 87 -3.09 -12.81 31.46
CA GLY A 87 -3.42 -13.04 32.86
C GLY A 87 -3.05 -14.47 33.23
N ILE A 88 -2.94 -14.71 34.55
CA ILE A 88 -2.59 -15.97 35.24
C ILE A 88 -1.06 -16.11 35.37
N CYS A 89 -0.43 -15.99 36.54
CA CYS A 89 -0.82 -16.13 37.95
C CYS A 89 0.00 -15.19 38.86
#